data_AF-A0A3A5VRF4-F1
#
_entry.id   AF-A0A3A5VRF4-F1
#
_cell.length_a   1.000
_cell.length_b   1.000
_cell.length_c   1.000
_cell.angle_alpha   90.00
_cell.angle_beta   90.00
_cell.angle_gamma   90.00
#
_symmetry.space_group_name_H-M   'P 1'
#
loop_
_entity.id
_entity.type
_entity.pdbx_description
1 polymer ?
#
loop_
_entity_poly.entity_id
_entity_poly.type
_entity_poly.pdbx_seq_one_letter_code
_entity_poly.pdbx_strand_id
1 'polypeptide(L)'
;MATVPEHELAALRTLTGYDQMLEIDRLCKTYGVDEATLRASLQTPSTAPVPPANTPSTSWDTSHKDVPGLAQTPPSAAPTMVDKKQFQFEYDPTREAEQRREQVSQAILCAACGVALGIPDIRPIKVTCPACLFETTYTD
;
A
#
# COMPACT_ATOMS: atom_id res chain seq x y z
N MET A 1 -8.93 -13.05 -39.51
CA MET A 1 -9.13 -13.32 -38.07
C MET A 1 -7.74 -13.25 -37.44
N ALA A 2 -7.47 -12.21 -36.67
CA ALA A 2 -6.18 -12.05 -36.02
C ALA A 2 -6.10 -13.05 -34.86
N THR A 3 -5.22 -14.04 -35.01
CA THR A 3 -4.98 -15.07 -33.99
C THR A 3 -3.90 -14.56 -33.05
N VAL A 4 -4.22 -14.37 -31.78
CA VAL A 4 -3.22 -14.08 -30.73
C VAL A 4 -2.26 -15.28 -30.66
N PRO A 5 -0.94 -15.09 -30.71
CA PRO A 5 0.01 -16.19 -30.66
C PRO A 5 0.08 -16.82 -29.27
N GLU A 6 0.21 -18.16 -29.20
CA GLU A 6 0.11 -18.95 -27.96
C GLU A 6 1.11 -18.54 -26.87
N HIS A 7 2.29 -18.02 -27.23
CA HIS A 7 3.29 -17.56 -26.26
C HIS A 7 2.82 -16.33 -25.46
N GLU A 8 2.04 -15.43 -26.09
CA GLU A 8 1.45 -14.26 -25.43
C GLU A 8 0.35 -14.70 -24.45
N LEU A 9 -0.46 -15.70 -24.86
CA LEU A 9 -1.46 -16.33 -23.99
C LEU A 9 -0.81 -17.05 -22.80
N ALA A 10 0.32 -17.72 -23.00
CA ALA A 10 1.09 -18.34 -21.93
C ALA A 10 1.66 -17.29 -20.97
N ALA A 11 2.22 -16.18 -21.49
CA ALA A 11 2.70 -15.07 -20.67
C ALA A 11 1.56 -14.45 -19.84
N LEU A 12 0.40 -14.21 -20.45
CA LEU A 12 -0.79 -13.71 -19.76
C LEU A 12 -1.30 -14.63 -18.64
N ARG A 13 -1.13 -15.95 -18.78
CA ARG A 13 -1.50 -16.92 -17.73
C ARG A 13 -0.59 -16.85 -16.51
N THR A 14 0.65 -16.39 -16.67
CA THR A 14 1.58 -16.21 -15.55
C THR A 14 1.31 -14.95 -14.74
N LEU A 15 0.65 -13.95 -15.35
CA LEU A 15 0.30 -12.69 -14.70
C LEU A 15 -1.04 -12.81 -13.97
N THR A 16 -1.16 -12.11 -12.84
CA THR A 16 -2.37 -12.13 -11.99
C THR A 16 -2.80 -10.72 -11.61
N GLY A 17 -4.12 -10.49 -11.50
CA GLY A 17 -4.66 -9.22 -10.99
C GLY A 17 -4.48 -8.06 -11.97
N TYR A 18 -3.82 -6.98 -11.53
CA TYR A 18 -3.69 -5.75 -12.30
C TYR A 18 -2.81 -5.90 -13.54
N ASP A 19 -1.67 -6.60 -13.43
CA ASP A 19 -0.76 -6.80 -14.55
C ASP A 19 -1.42 -7.60 -15.68
N GLN A 20 -2.25 -8.58 -15.31
CA GLN A 20 -3.03 -9.36 -16.27
C GLN A 20 -4.03 -8.46 -17.02
N MET A 21 -4.70 -7.53 -16.33
CA MET A 21 -5.65 -6.61 -16.96
C MET A 21 -4.95 -5.67 -17.95
N LEU A 22 -3.78 -5.14 -17.60
CA LEU A 22 -3.03 -4.20 -18.41
C LEU A 22 -2.50 -4.86 -19.70
N GLU A 23 -2.01 -6.09 -19.57
CA GLU A 23 -1.49 -6.83 -20.72
C GLU A 23 -2.63 -7.31 -21.65
N ILE A 24 -3.82 -7.63 -21.11
CA ILE A 24 -5.01 -7.89 -21.92
C ILE A 24 -5.37 -6.66 -22.77
N ASP A 25 -5.42 -5.45 -22.19
CA ASP A 25 -5.72 -4.21 -22.94
C ASP A 25 -4.67 -3.95 -24.04
N ARG A 26 -3.39 -4.19 -23.74
CA ARG A 26 -2.30 -4.09 -24.72
C ARG A 26 -2.50 -5.08 -25.88
N LEU A 27 -2.86 -6.32 -25.59
CA LEU A 27 -3.07 -7.35 -26.61
C LEU A 27 -4.34 -7.10 -27.44
N CYS A 28 -5.41 -6.59 -26.82
CA CYS A 28 -6.61 -6.13 -27.53
C CYS A 28 -6.26 -5.06 -28.58
N LYS A 29 -5.42 -4.07 -28.22
CA LYS A 29 -4.97 -3.02 -29.14
C LYS A 29 -4.05 -3.53 -30.24
N THR A 30 -3.15 -4.46 -29.91
CA THR A 30 -2.12 -4.97 -30.83
C THR A 30 -2.72 -5.91 -31.87
N TYR A 31 -3.62 -6.78 -31.46
CA TYR A 31 -4.18 -7.84 -32.31
C TYR A 31 -5.62 -7.55 -32.75
N GLY A 32 -6.26 -6.49 -32.26
CA GLY A 32 -7.64 -6.13 -32.62
C GLY A 32 -8.66 -7.18 -32.19
N VAL A 33 -8.41 -7.84 -31.05
CA VAL A 33 -9.27 -8.91 -30.50
C VAL A 33 -10.05 -8.34 -29.32
N ASP A 34 -11.32 -8.74 -29.20
CA ASP A 34 -12.15 -8.34 -28.06
C ASP A 34 -11.65 -8.98 -26.76
N GLU A 35 -11.68 -8.18 -25.69
CA GLU A 35 -11.29 -8.57 -24.33
C GLU A 35 -12.03 -9.82 -23.85
N ALA A 36 -13.32 -9.96 -24.18
CA ALA A 36 -14.14 -11.12 -23.83
C ALA A 36 -13.63 -12.41 -24.48
N THR A 37 -13.22 -12.35 -25.75
CA THR A 37 -12.66 -13.47 -26.51
C THR A 37 -11.30 -13.88 -25.93
N LEU A 38 -10.49 -12.88 -25.55
CA LEU A 38 -9.17 -13.09 -24.97
C LEU A 38 -9.27 -13.74 -23.57
N ARG A 39 -10.21 -13.29 -22.73
CA ARG A 39 -10.50 -13.96 -21.45
C ARG A 39 -11.02 -15.39 -21.61
N ALA A 40 -11.87 -15.64 -22.59
CA ALA A 40 -12.35 -17.00 -22.88
C ALA A 40 -11.21 -17.94 -23.29
N SER A 41 -10.25 -17.44 -24.08
CA SER A 41 -9.07 -18.21 -24.48
C SER A 41 -8.13 -18.52 -23.29
N LEU A 42 -8.05 -17.64 -22.30
CA LEU A 42 -7.29 -17.88 -21.06
C LEU A 42 -7.92 -18.95 -20.18
N GLN A 43 -9.26 -18.96 -20.08
CA GLN A 43 -10.03 -19.93 -19.29
C GLN A 43 -10.04 -21.33 -19.89
N THR A 44 -9.67 -21.49 -21.16
CA THR A 44 -9.55 -22.81 -21.78
C THR A 44 -8.38 -23.55 -21.11
N PRO A 45 -8.61 -24.64 -20.36
CA PRO A 45 -7.55 -25.30 -19.63
C PRO A 45 -6.56 -25.92 -20.63
N SER A 46 -5.33 -25.40 -20.65
CA SER A 46 -4.25 -26.05 -21.36
C SER A 46 -4.06 -27.45 -20.74
N THR A 47 -4.11 -28.50 -21.56
CA THR A 47 -4.00 -29.91 -21.15
C THR A 47 -2.56 -30.28 -20.78
N ALA A 48 -1.89 -29.42 -20.01
CA ALA A 48 -0.61 -29.68 -19.40
C ALA A 48 -0.84 -30.24 -17.99
N PRO A 49 -0.04 -31.23 -17.54
CA PRO A 49 -0.21 -31.82 -16.23
C PRO A 49 0.07 -30.77 -15.15
N VAL A 50 -0.99 -30.35 -14.47
CA VAL A 50 -0.94 -29.51 -13.28
C VAL A 50 -0.37 -30.38 -12.14
N PRO A 51 0.73 -30.00 -11.48
CA PRO A 51 1.12 -30.67 -10.24
C PRO A 51 0.00 -30.49 -9.20
N PRO A 52 -0.25 -31.48 -8.33
CA PRO A 52 -1.44 -31.50 -7.49
C PRO A 52 -1.56 -30.21 -6.67
N ALA A 53 -2.72 -29.57 -6.80
CA ALA A 53 -3.12 -28.45 -5.96
C ALA A 53 -3.11 -28.92 -4.50
N ASN A 54 -2.13 -28.46 -3.73
CA ASN A 54 -2.21 -28.46 -2.29
C ASN A 54 -3.41 -27.59 -1.91
N THR A 55 -4.53 -28.21 -1.55
CA THR A 55 -5.59 -27.56 -0.78
C THR A 55 -5.04 -27.29 0.63
N PRO A 56 -4.83 -26.03 1.05
CA PRO A 56 -4.63 -25.78 2.46
C PRO A 56 -5.99 -25.82 3.13
N SER A 57 -6.36 -26.98 3.67
CA SER A 57 -7.34 -27.07 4.76
C SER A 57 -6.68 -26.51 6.02
N THR A 58 -6.50 -25.19 6.07
CA THR A 58 -6.20 -24.50 7.32
C THR A 58 -7.53 -24.10 7.96
N SER A 59 -8.13 -25.03 8.71
CA SER A 59 -9.02 -24.66 9.81
C SER A 59 -8.20 -23.78 10.75
N TRP A 60 -8.42 -22.48 10.70
CA TRP A 60 -7.70 -21.51 11.50
C TRP A 60 -8.16 -21.64 12.95
N ASP A 61 -7.44 -22.43 13.75
CA ASP A 61 -7.64 -22.52 15.19
C ASP A 61 -7.16 -21.22 15.83
N THR A 62 -8.11 -20.38 16.24
CA THR A 62 -7.85 -19.10 16.92
C THR A 62 -7.57 -19.27 18.42
N SER A 63 -7.61 -20.49 18.98
CA SER A 63 -7.54 -20.71 20.43
C SER A 63 -6.17 -20.44 21.06
N HIS A 64 -5.12 -20.27 20.25
CA HIS A 64 -3.75 -20.03 20.72
C HIS A 64 -3.19 -18.65 20.33
N LYS A 65 -4.01 -17.74 19.80
CA LYS A 65 -3.55 -16.38 19.49
C LYS A 65 -3.62 -15.53 20.75
N ASP A 66 -2.66 -15.77 21.65
CA ASP A 66 -2.34 -14.85 22.72
C ASP A 66 -1.92 -13.53 22.07
N VAL A 67 -2.69 -12.46 22.33
CA VAL A 67 -2.46 -11.13 21.77
C VAL A 67 -1.31 -10.53 22.57
N PRO A 68 -0.09 -10.38 22.03
CA PRO A 68 1.00 -9.87 22.84
C PRO A 68 0.74 -8.38 23.12
N GLY A 69 0.36 -8.07 24.36
CA GLY A 69 0.75 -6.83 25.02
C GLY A 69 0.10 -5.52 24.57
N LEU A 70 -1.16 -5.48 24.15
CA LEU A 70 -1.88 -4.19 24.00
C LEU A 70 -2.19 -3.51 25.35
N ALA A 71 -2.01 -4.21 26.48
CA ALA A 71 -2.36 -3.71 27.82
C ALA A 71 -1.20 -3.02 28.57
N GLN A 72 0.01 -2.97 28.00
CA GLN A 72 1.21 -2.45 28.71
C GLN A 72 2.07 -1.52 27.85
N THR A 73 1.48 -0.77 26.93
CA THR A 73 2.17 0.41 26.41
C THR A 73 1.86 1.55 27.37
N PRO A 74 2.79 2.00 28.24
CA PRO A 74 2.59 3.27 28.95
C PRO A 74 2.30 4.34 27.88
N PRO A 75 1.47 5.37 28.16
CA PRO A 75 1.39 6.51 27.27
C PRO A 75 2.81 7.08 27.20
N SER A 76 3.54 6.76 26.13
CA SER A 76 4.87 7.27 25.92
C SER A 76 4.69 8.77 25.78
N ALA A 77 5.05 9.49 26.84
CA ALA A 77 4.98 10.95 26.87
C ALA A 77 5.86 11.58 25.77
N ALA A 78 6.81 10.80 25.24
CA ALA A 78 7.61 11.13 24.08
C ALA A 78 6.93 10.68 22.77
N PRO A 79 6.89 11.54 21.75
CA PRO A 79 6.41 11.16 20.42
C PRO A 79 7.34 10.11 19.79
N THR A 80 6.77 9.16 19.05
CA THR A 80 7.55 8.23 18.23
C THR A 80 8.20 9.01 17.10
N MET A 81 9.51 9.27 17.23
CA MET A 81 10.30 9.92 16.19
C MET A 81 10.58 8.97 15.04
N VAL A 82 10.45 9.48 13.81
CA VAL A 82 10.74 8.73 12.59
C VAL A 82 11.65 9.55 11.69
N ASP A 83 12.39 8.88 10.80
CA ASP A 83 13.27 9.56 9.85
C ASP A 83 12.45 10.39 8.85
N LYS A 84 12.68 11.71 8.84
CA LYS A 84 12.05 12.66 7.92
C LYS A 84 12.26 12.26 6.45
N LYS A 85 13.39 11.64 6.10
CA LYS A 85 13.72 11.28 4.70
C LYS A 85 12.84 10.18 4.13
N GLN A 86 12.16 9.40 4.97
CA GLN A 86 11.24 8.35 4.53
C GLN A 86 9.88 8.90 4.11
N PHE A 87 9.55 10.12 4.53
CA PHE A 87 8.26 10.74 4.25
C PHE A 87 8.40 11.89 3.27
N GLN A 88 7.37 12.03 2.42
CA GLN A 88 7.29 13.06 1.42
C GLN A 88 6.12 13.98 1.77
N PHE A 89 6.33 15.29 1.58
CA PHE A 89 5.24 16.25 1.69
C PHE A 89 4.37 16.18 0.44
N GLU A 90 3.08 16.48 0.60
CA GLU A 90 2.19 16.67 -0.53
C GLU A 90 2.73 17.79 -1.43
N TYR A 91 2.75 17.54 -2.74
CA TYR A 91 3.34 18.46 -3.71
C TYR A 91 2.47 19.71 -3.85
N ASP A 92 2.92 20.79 -3.22
CA ASP A 92 2.41 22.14 -3.37
C ASP A 92 3.57 23.04 -3.88
N PRO A 93 3.47 23.64 -5.08
CA PRO A 93 4.51 24.49 -5.67
C PRO A 93 4.49 25.94 -5.16
N THR A 94 3.63 26.29 -4.19
CA THR A 94 3.59 27.64 -3.62
C THR A 94 4.83 27.93 -2.75
N ARG A 95 5.28 29.19 -2.76
CA ARG A 95 6.39 29.67 -1.91
C ARG A 95 6.10 29.50 -0.40
N GLU A 96 4.83 29.57 -0.01
CA GLU A 96 4.38 29.37 1.36
C GLU A 96 4.55 27.90 1.81
N ALA A 97 4.32 26.94 0.91
CA ALA A 97 4.57 25.54 1.20
C ALA A 97 6.07 25.24 1.39
N GLU A 98 6.94 25.86 0.60
CA GLU A 98 8.39 25.75 0.78
C GLU A 98 8.83 26.27 2.16
N GLN A 99 8.39 27.46 2.58
CA GLN A 99 8.72 27.99 3.91
C GLN A 99 8.22 27.10 5.05
N ARG A 100 7.01 26.54 4.94
CA ARG A 100 6.49 25.58 5.94
C ARG A 100 7.35 24.32 6.02
N ARG A 101 7.85 23.81 4.89
CA ARG A 101 8.72 22.62 4.85
C ARG A 101 10.11 22.87 5.43
N GLU A 102 10.62 24.10 5.30
CA GLU A 102 11.89 24.54 5.91
C GLU A 102 11.80 24.61 7.44
N GLN A 103 10.64 25.00 7.97
CA GLN A 103 10.39 25.07 9.42
C GLN A 103 10.23 23.69 10.09
N VAL A 104 10.06 22.62 9.30
CA VAL A 104 9.94 21.24 9.81
C VAL A 104 11.33 20.63 9.99
N SER A 105 11.75 20.41 11.23
CA SER A 105 13.02 19.74 11.55
C SER A 105 12.86 18.26 11.85
N GLN A 106 11.73 17.85 12.44
CA GLN A 106 11.48 16.49 12.93
C GLN A 106 10.21 15.90 12.31
N ALA A 107 10.16 14.57 12.23
CA ALA A 107 8.95 13.82 11.88
C ALA A 107 8.53 12.94 13.07
N ILE A 108 7.25 13.01 13.43
CA ILE A 108 6.64 12.19 14.49
C ILE A 108 5.41 11.47 13.98
N LEU A 109 5.01 10.39 14.64
CA LEU A 109 3.70 9.77 14.41
C LEU A 109 2.65 10.34 15.36
N CYS A 110 1.45 10.61 14.84
CA CYS A 110 0.30 10.93 15.67
C CYS A 110 -0.06 9.74 16.57
N ALA A 111 -0.21 9.97 17.88
CA ALA A 111 -0.56 8.92 18.84
C ALA A 111 -1.94 8.28 18.60
N ALA A 112 -2.87 8.98 17.93
CA ALA A 112 -4.22 8.49 17.70
C ALA A 112 -4.37 7.72 16.38
N CYS A 113 -3.82 8.25 15.27
CA CYS A 113 -4.02 7.67 13.93
C CYS A 113 -2.74 7.14 13.28
N GLY A 114 -1.57 7.32 13.89
CA GLY A 114 -0.28 6.87 13.35
C GLY A 114 0.19 7.62 12.09
N VAL A 115 -0.48 8.71 11.69
CA VAL A 115 -0.06 9.52 10.55
C VAL A 115 1.23 10.27 10.88
N ALA A 116 2.15 10.32 9.92
CA ALA A 116 3.40 11.06 10.04
C ALA A 116 3.16 12.58 9.94
N LEU A 117 3.65 13.33 10.92
CA LEU A 117 3.53 14.78 11.03
C LEU A 117 4.93 15.40 11.08
N GLY A 118 5.13 16.44 10.27
CA GLY A 118 6.33 17.27 10.31
C GLY A 118 6.19 18.39 11.34
N ILE A 119 7.16 18.51 12.25
CA ILE A 119 7.08 19.41 13.41
C ILE A 119 8.41 20.15 13.61
N PRO A 120 8.38 21.43 14.05
CA PRO A 120 9.58 22.16 14.47
C PRO A 120 10.19 21.61 15.78
N ASP A 121 11.48 21.86 16.00
CA ASP A 121 12.22 21.43 17.20
C ASP A 121 11.99 22.33 18.43
N ILE A 122 11.04 23.26 18.34
CA ILE A 122 10.72 24.17 19.42
C ILE A 122 9.73 23.45 20.34
N ARG A 123 10.00 23.44 21.65
CA ARG A 123 9.11 22.94 22.71
C ARG A 123 8.89 24.07 23.74
N PRO A 124 7.72 24.20 24.40
CA PRO A 124 6.51 23.39 24.31
C PRO A 124 5.66 23.74 23.08
N ILE A 125 5.06 22.75 22.44
CA ILE A 125 4.21 22.94 21.25
C ILE A 125 2.91 22.18 21.35
N LYS A 126 1.86 22.80 20.80
CA LYS A 126 0.57 22.16 20.57
C LYS A 126 0.52 21.67 19.13
N VAL A 127 0.28 20.37 18.97
CA VAL A 127 0.26 19.68 17.68
C VAL A 127 -1.14 19.15 17.47
N THR A 128 -1.78 19.62 16.40
CA THR A 128 -3.10 19.15 15.97
C THR A 128 -2.93 18.34 14.70
N CYS A 129 -3.36 17.07 14.72
CA CYS A 129 -3.29 16.23 13.54
C CYS A 129 -4.38 16.62 12.52
N PRO A 130 -4.05 16.90 11.24
CA PRO A 130 -5.04 17.25 10.23
C PRO A 130 -5.97 16.08 9.84
N ALA A 131 -5.55 14.83 10.06
CA ALA A 131 -6.32 13.65 9.68
C ALA A 131 -7.40 13.26 10.70
N CYS A 132 -7.12 13.40 12.01
CA CYS A 132 -8.02 12.96 13.08
C CYS A 132 -8.40 14.07 14.07
N LEU A 133 -7.89 15.30 13.88
CA LEU A 133 -8.12 16.45 14.78
C LEU A 133 -7.69 16.20 16.24
N PHE A 134 -6.84 15.21 16.47
CA PHE A 134 -6.33 14.92 17.81
C PHE A 134 -5.28 15.97 18.20
N GLU A 135 -5.49 16.57 19.36
CA GLU A 135 -4.60 17.57 19.94
C GLU A 135 -3.65 16.92 20.95
N THR A 136 -2.36 17.13 20.76
CA THR A 136 -1.31 16.66 21.67
C THR A 136 -0.38 17.81 22.01
N THR A 137 0.07 17.88 23.26
CA THR A 137 1.06 18.87 23.67
C THR A 137 2.34 18.12 24.02
N TYR A 138 3.43 18.44 23.32
CA TYR A 138 4.76 17.89 23.61
C TYR A 138 5.57 18.94 24.36
N THR A 139 6.00 18.59 25.57
CA THR A 139 6.73 19.47 26.50
C THR A 139 8.22 19.20 26.55
N ASP A 140 8.69 18.06 26.02
CA ASP A 140 10.09 17.64 25.93
C ASP A 140 10.49 17.33 24.47
#